data_AF-A0A7S0ZXR0-F1
#
_entry.id   AF-A0A7S0ZXR0-F1
#
_cell.length_a   1.000
_cell.length_b   1.000
_cell.length_c   1.000
_cell.angle_alpha   90.00
_cell.angle_beta   90.00
_cell.angle_gamma   90.00
#
_symmetry.space_group_name_H-M   'P 1'
#
loop_
_entity.id
_entity.type
_entity.pdbx_description
1 polymer ?
#
loop_
_entity_poly.entity_id
_entity_poly.type
_entity_poly.pdbx_seq_one_letter_code
_entity_poly.pdbx_strand_id
1 'polypeptide(L)'
;MPEEQALLEVLPEAVSAVEELPKSIRDAMLLEVSPEIIREELETSMRKLVVELTVPTVRRTTNLEQLVRQLHADVQRATIAANALDHLRHRVDDKFQRIDAFVEEMRHFDAERRSDHLSSTETMARLSNELDAFRYRLEQKDSTVHSLQRTADRILRELGQVQDGGDVTRKHVDTRLQETSRLLNSSTAELEVKVLALESKHHQLCDKVWSEETGLAKAREEFMKIQTLVGTLGTEVTQIKEDSATVEQLTSVQTDVINKIAHNSQTVEHLKESHGVVVESIKEQFKIATDTVASNTAETLINARDAYKAELDTAAALRDEIVSFMYTTKRSMEHLGMEVKRSQEEASGAVGRLTDDMAGLKTRRRESMEVVVQERTGFSDDLRLEHLSGVLWTLIQSERAAAALDLQDDMDRTKLSLMGYREVKKEGKERRVEAGRRRQGSASPSPVDIPVVSVDPRCHSCSGQAQAVLAGFKMACLEYAPGPVNFAHKTYSRNSLQEIRQRLLEQACEQLQKGPNPIKNDKNDKNDKDLRVHTASTTATIPAGCLFESQSRASSCGRPCTVDSVDRVGFIDRVGTANSSASCPSVRMPPLPARPVYSGR
;
A
#
# COMPACT_ATOMS: atom_id res chain seq x y z
N MET A 1 44.20 -47.50 83.06
CA MET A 1 44.84 -48.67 83.70
C MET A 1 45.61 -48.22 84.95
N PRO A 2 44.95 -48.03 86.10
CA PRO A 2 45.58 -47.99 87.41
C PRO A 2 45.21 -49.29 88.16
N GLU A 3 45.85 -50.41 87.82
CA GLU A 3 45.58 -51.72 88.47
C GLU A 3 46.87 -52.52 88.76
N GLU A 4 48.04 -51.87 88.75
CA GLU A 4 49.33 -52.50 89.10
C GLU A 4 49.85 -52.13 90.50
N GLN A 5 49.01 -51.55 91.37
CA GLN A 5 49.40 -51.20 92.76
C GLN A 5 48.76 -52.08 93.85
N ALA A 6 48.01 -53.14 93.51
CA ALA A 6 47.28 -53.97 94.49
C ALA A 6 47.85 -55.40 94.71
N LEU A 7 49.01 -55.75 94.16
CA LEU A 7 49.55 -57.12 94.19
C LEU A 7 50.87 -57.30 94.98
N LEU A 8 51.22 -56.35 95.86
CA LEU A 8 52.47 -56.38 96.63
C LEU A 8 52.31 -56.44 98.17
N GLU A 9 51.10 -56.75 98.67
CA GLU A 9 50.82 -56.85 100.12
C GLU A 9 50.42 -58.24 100.65
N VAL A 10 50.46 -59.32 99.85
CA VAL A 10 50.00 -60.67 100.28
C VAL A 10 51.14 -61.71 100.37
N LEU A 11 52.40 -61.27 100.53
CA LEU A 11 53.56 -62.15 100.70
C LEU A 11 54.23 -62.07 102.09
N PRO A 12 53.49 -62.18 103.21
CA PRO A 12 54.09 -62.71 104.44
C PRO A 12 53.33 -63.86 105.14
N GLU A 13 52.26 -64.41 104.57
CA GLU A 13 51.48 -65.50 105.23
C GLU A 13 51.80 -66.93 104.76
N ALA A 14 52.61 -67.11 103.70
CA ALA A 14 52.93 -68.43 103.16
C ALA A 14 54.25 -69.05 103.68
N VAL A 15 55.02 -68.36 104.53
CA VAL A 15 56.30 -68.86 105.07
C VAL A 15 56.13 -69.54 106.45
N SER A 16 54.98 -69.39 107.12
CA SER A 16 54.74 -69.97 108.45
C SER A 16 54.15 -71.38 108.46
N ALA A 17 53.89 -72.00 107.29
CA ALA A 17 53.18 -73.28 107.18
C ALA A 17 54.07 -74.48 106.77
N VAL A 18 55.40 -74.34 106.80
CA VAL A 18 56.36 -75.42 106.47
C VAL A 18 56.99 -76.05 107.73
N GLU A 19 56.61 -75.60 108.94
CA GLU A 19 57.22 -76.06 110.21
C GLU A 19 56.52 -77.24 110.91
N GLU A 20 55.45 -77.81 110.37
CA GLU A 20 54.70 -78.91 111.02
C GLU A 20 54.61 -80.19 110.17
N LEU A 21 55.74 -80.64 109.60
CA LEU A 21 55.83 -81.97 108.97
C LEU A 21 56.43 -83.01 109.94
N PRO A 22 55.69 -84.10 110.24
CA PRO A 22 56.05 -85.09 111.26
C PRO A 22 57.37 -85.84 110.99
N LYS A 23 58.15 -86.03 112.05
CA LYS A 23 59.49 -86.67 112.06
C LYS A 23 59.52 -88.16 111.66
N SER A 24 58.40 -88.82 111.38
CA SER A 24 58.35 -90.25 111.03
C SER A 24 58.40 -90.58 109.53
N ILE A 25 58.62 -89.58 108.68
CA ILE A 25 58.86 -89.77 107.22
C ILE A 25 60.32 -89.45 106.86
N ARG A 26 61.10 -88.87 107.79
CA ARG A 26 62.48 -88.42 107.54
C ARG A 26 63.52 -89.57 107.53
N ASP A 27 63.18 -90.75 108.03
CA ASP A 27 64.11 -91.88 108.19
C ASP A 27 63.87 -93.07 107.22
N ALA A 28 63.04 -92.88 106.19
CA ALA A 28 62.84 -93.88 105.11
C ALA A 28 63.57 -93.52 103.79
N MET A 29 64.39 -92.46 103.78
CA MET A 29 65.16 -91.97 102.62
C MET A 29 66.67 -92.27 102.71
N LEU A 30 67.04 -93.47 103.15
CA LEU A 30 68.44 -93.96 103.10
C LEU A 30 68.50 -95.37 102.50
N LEU A 31 68.07 -95.49 101.24
CA LEU A 31 68.61 -96.49 100.34
C LEU A 31 69.55 -95.77 99.36
N GLU A 32 70.71 -96.37 99.12
CA GLU A 32 71.80 -95.88 98.27
C GLU A 32 71.28 -95.50 96.87
N VAL A 33 70.96 -94.22 96.69
CA VAL A 33 70.67 -93.62 95.39
C VAL A 33 72.02 -93.33 94.74
N SER A 34 72.31 -93.99 93.62
CA SER A 34 73.54 -93.77 92.85
C SER A 34 73.62 -92.29 92.39
N PRO A 35 74.84 -91.71 92.30
CA PRO A 35 75.03 -90.31 91.88
C PRO A 35 74.48 -89.99 90.48
N GLU A 36 74.18 -91.01 89.66
CA GLU A 36 73.50 -90.87 88.37
C GLU A 36 72.01 -90.57 88.51
N ILE A 37 71.30 -91.15 89.48
CA ILE A 37 69.87 -90.87 89.69
C ILE A 37 69.69 -89.44 90.21
N ILE A 38 70.56 -88.95 91.08
CA ILE A 38 70.53 -87.55 91.57
C ILE A 38 70.80 -86.57 90.42
N ARG A 39 71.70 -86.93 89.48
CA ARG A 39 71.97 -86.11 88.29
C ARG A 39 70.77 -86.10 87.34
N GLU A 40 70.11 -87.23 87.13
CA GLU A 40 68.90 -87.32 86.30
C GLU A 40 67.71 -86.60 86.95
N GLU A 41 67.54 -86.68 88.27
CA GLU A 41 66.52 -85.93 89.01
C GLU A 41 66.78 -84.42 88.99
N LEU A 42 68.04 -83.98 89.15
CA LEU A 42 68.41 -82.58 89.03
C LEU A 42 68.23 -82.08 87.60
N GLU A 43 68.58 -82.89 86.60
CA GLU A 43 68.40 -82.57 85.18
C GLU A 43 66.91 -82.50 84.80
N THR A 44 66.09 -83.45 85.27
CA THR A 44 64.63 -83.42 85.04
C THR A 44 63.97 -82.26 85.78
N SER A 45 64.41 -81.92 86.99
CA SER A 45 63.97 -80.74 87.74
C SER A 45 64.36 -79.44 87.02
N MET A 46 65.60 -79.32 86.54
CA MET A 46 66.04 -78.16 85.75
C MET A 46 65.27 -78.05 84.42
N ARG A 47 65.05 -79.16 83.71
CA ARG A 47 64.23 -79.19 82.49
C ARG A 47 62.79 -78.77 82.80
N LYS A 48 62.22 -79.23 83.91
CA LYS A 48 60.87 -78.85 84.35
C LYS A 48 60.78 -77.37 84.70
N LEU A 49 61.75 -76.81 85.44
CA LEU A 49 61.83 -75.38 85.75
C LEU A 49 61.99 -74.53 84.49
N VAL A 50 62.84 -74.96 83.55
CA VAL A 50 63.00 -74.30 82.25
C VAL A 50 61.68 -74.32 81.48
N VAL A 51 60.96 -75.44 81.44
CA VAL A 51 59.64 -75.54 80.79
C VAL A 51 58.61 -74.66 81.50
N GLU A 52 58.55 -74.67 82.84
CA GLU A 52 57.63 -73.86 83.64
C GLU A 52 57.86 -72.35 83.48
N LEU A 53 59.11 -71.91 83.25
CA LEU A 53 59.43 -70.50 82.98
C LEU A 53 59.26 -70.13 81.50
N THR A 54 59.66 -71.01 80.59
CA THR A 54 59.63 -70.72 79.14
C THR A 54 58.23 -70.84 78.56
N VAL A 55 57.40 -71.80 78.97
CA VAL A 55 56.06 -72.00 78.40
C VAL A 55 55.13 -70.79 78.61
N PRO A 56 55.01 -70.18 79.81
CA PRO A 56 54.20 -68.98 80.01
C PRO A 56 54.74 -67.79 79.21
N THR A 57 56.07 -67.66 79.12
CA THR A 57 56.73 -66.60 78.34
C THR A 57 56.42 -66.75 76.85
N VAL A 58 56.57 -67.96 76.30
CA VAL A 58 56.24 -68.29 74.90
C VAL A 58 54.74 -68.10 74.62
N ARG A 59 53.85 -68.49 75.54
CA ARG A 59 52.40 -68.22 75.40
C ARG A 59 52.09 -66.73 75.40
N ARG A 60 52.74 -65.94 76.26
CA ARG A 60 52.55 -64.49 76.30
C ARG A 60 53.10 -63.82 75.03
N THR A 61 54.28 -64.23 74.55
CA THR A 61 54.85 -63.67 73.32
C THR A 61 54.04 -64.05 72.09
N THR A 62 53.56 -65.29 71.99
CA THR A 62 52.67 -65.72 70.88
C THR A 62 51.32 -65.00 70.92
N ASN A 63 50.72 -64.78 72.09
CA ASN A 63 49.51 -63.97 72.22
C ASN A 63 49.74 -62.51 71.81
N LEU A 64 50.86 -61.90 72.25
CA LEU A 64 51.22 -60.54 71.83
C LEU A 64 51.47 -60.46 70.33
N GLU A 65 52.16 -61.45 69.75
CA GLU A 65 52.38 -61.53 68.31
C GLU A 65 51.06 -61.64 67.54
N GLN A 66 50.11 -62.45 68.03
CA GLN A 66 48.77 -62.56 67.44
C GLN A 66 48.02 -61.22 67.52
N LEU A 67 48.08 -60.52 68.66
CA LEU A 67 47.47 -59.18 68.81
C LEU A 67 48.12 -58.15 67.87
N VAL A 68 49.44 -58.18 67.72
CA VAL A 68 50.15 -57.29 66.78
C VAL A 68 49.76 -57.59 65.34
N ARG A 69 49.65 -58.87 64.95
CA ARG A 69 49.16 -59.25 63.61
C ARG A 69 47.71 -58.81 63.39
N GLN A 70 46.85 -58.94 64.40
CA GLN A 70 45.46 -58.49 64.33
C GLN A 70 45.39 -56.97 64.19
N LEU A 71 46.14 -56.22 65.01
CA LEU A 71 46.22 -54.77 64.92
C LEU A 71 46.76 -54.33 63.54
N HIS A 72 47.76 -55.03 63.00
CA HIS A 72 48.27 -54.76 61.67
C HIS A 72 47.21 -54.99 60.59
N ALA A 73 46.44 -56.08 60.67
CA ALA A 73 45.32 -56.34 59.77
C ALA A 73 44.22 -55.26 59.90
N ASP A 74 43.93 -54.78 61.11
CA ASP A 74 42.98 -53.70 61.36
C ASP A 74 43.46 -52.37 60.77
N VAL A 75 44.73 -52.02 60.94
CA VAL A 75 45.36 -50.83 60.34
C VAL A 75 45.38 -50.94 58.82
N GLN A 76 45.65 -52.11 58.25
CA GLN A 76 45.57 -52.31 56.80
C GLN A 76 44.14 -52.12 56.29
N ARG A 77 43.13 -52.69 56.97
CA ARG A 77 41.71 -52.48 56.64
C ARG A 77 41.31 -51.01 56.74
N ALA A 78 41.73 -50.32 57.78
CA ALA A 78 41.48 -48.89 57.97
C ALA A 78 42.16 -48.05 56.88
N THR A 79 43.39 -48.39 56.49
CA THR A 79 44.12 -47.72 55.39
C THR A 79 43.39 -47.90 54.06
N ILE A 80 42.91 -49.12 53.74
CA ILE A 80 42.14 -49.38 52.52
C ILE A 80 40.83 -48.58 52.53
N ALA A 81 40.13 -48.54 53.67
CA ALA A 81 38.90 -47.76 53.82
C ALA A 81 39.16 -46.25 53.66
N ALA A 82 40.25 -45.74 54.23
CA ALA A 82 40.65 -44.33 54.09
C ALA A 82 40.94 -43.97 52.63
N ASN A 83 41.68 -44.82 51.90
CA ASN A 83 41.94 -44.62 50.47
C ASN A 83 40.65 -44.66 49.64
N ALA A 84 39.70 -45.53 49.97
CA ALA A 84 38.40 -45.59 49.31
C ALA A 84 37.57 -44.31 49.55
N LEU A 85 37.61 -43.76 50.77
CA LEU A 85 36.98 -42.48 51.10
C LEU A 85 37.64 -41.30 50.38
N ASP A 86 38.97 -41.32 50.23
CA ASP A 86 39.70 -40.29 49.49
C ASP A 86 39.34 -40.29 47.99
N HIS A 87 39.22 -41.48 47.38
CA HIS A 87 38.69 -41.63 46.02
C HIS A 87 37.22 -41.19 45.89
N LEU A 88 36.39 -41.38 46.92
CA LEU A 88 35.02 -40.88 46.92
C LEU A 88 35.00 -39.36 47.01
N ARG A 89 35.84 -38.78 47.88
CA ARG A 89 36.02 -37.33 48.00
C ARG A 89 36.41 -36.70 46.66
N HIS A 90 37.44 -37.23 45.99
CA HIS A 90 37.85 -36.74 44.68
C HIS A 90 36.72 -36.82 43.64
N ARG A 91 35.95 -37.91 43.62
CA ARG A 91 34.77 -38.02 42.75
C ARG A 91 33.70 -36.99 43.07
N VAL A 92 33.48 -36.67 44.34
CA VAL A 92 32.53 -35.65 44.78
C VAL A 92 33.03 -34.26 44.37
N ASP A 93 34.31 -33.96 44.56
CA ASP A 93 34.93 -32.70 44.14
C ASP A 93 34.84 -32.51 42.62
N ASP A 94 35.08 -33.56 41.82
CA ASP A 94 34.89 -33.53 40.36
C ASP A 94 33.43 -33.23 39.97
N LYS A 95 32.46 -33.72 40.73
CA LYS A 95 31.04 -33.41 40.48
C LYS A 95 30.72 -31.96 40.86
N PHE A 96 31.27 -31.44 41.96
CA PHE A 96 31.12 -30.04 42.31
C PHE A 96 31.72 -29.12 41.25
N GLN A 97 32.92 -29.40 40.74
CA GLN A 97 33.51 -28.62 39.66
C GLN A 97 32.65 -28.60 38.39
N ARG A 98 32.00 -29.72 38.05
CA ARG A 98 31.06 -29.77 36.91
C ARG A 98 29.78 -28.98 37.18
N ILE A 99 29.27 -29.00 38.41
CA ILE A 99 28.11 -28.22 38.80
C ILE A 99 28.45 -26.73 38.75
N ASP A 100 29.61 -26.31 39.24
CA ASP A 100 30.06 -24.92 39.19
C ASP A 100 30.24 -24.43 37.76
N ALA A 101 30.85 -25.25 36.89
CA ALA A 101 30.96 -24.94 35.46
C ALA A 101 29.58 -24.78 34.80
N PHE A 102 28.62 -25.65 35.13
CA PHE A 102 27.24 -25.54 34.64
C PHE A 102 26.53 -24.30 35.18
N VAL A 103 26.76 -23.90 36.43
CA VAL A 103 26.20 -22.68 37.01
C VAL A 103 26.74 -21.44 36.30
N GLU A 104 28.03 -21.39 35.97
CA GLU A 104 28.59 -20.28 35.20
C GLU A 104 28.08 -20.24 33.76
N GLU A 105 27.90 -21.40 33.12
CA GLU A 105 27.28 -21.48 31.80
C GLU A 105 25.82 -20.97 31.82
N MET A 106 25.04 -21.36 32.85
CA MET A 106 23.69 -20.83 33.07
C MET A 106 23.68 -19.31 33.29
N ARG A 107 24.65 -18.76 34.03
CA ARG A 107 24.80 -17.31 34.21
C ARG A 107 25.13 -16.60 32.91
N HIS A 108 25.99 -17.19 32.08
CA HIS A 108 26.29 -16.68 30.75
C HIS A 108 25.04 -16.65 29.87
N PHE A 109 24.29 -17.76 29.80
CA PHE A 109 23.04 -17.82 29.04
C PHE A 109 21.99 -16.82 29.54
N ASP A 110 21.88 -16.62 30.85
CA ASP A 110 20.97 -15.61 31.40
C ASP A 110 21.40 -14.18 31.05
N ALA A 111 22.70 -13.90 31.02
CA ALA A 111 23.23 -12.60 30.62
C ALA A 111 22.98 -12.34 29.12
N GLU A 112 23.26 -13.32 28.26
CA GLU A 112 23.00 -13.28 26.83
C GLU A 112 21.51 -13.08 26.54
N ARG A 113 20.64 -13.87 27.18
CA ARG A 113 19.19 -13.74 27.05
C ARG A 113 18.69 -12.36 27.47
N ARG A 114 19.23 -11.76 28.54
CA ARG A 114 18.86 -10.39 28.96
C ARG A 114 19.35 -9.35 27.95
N SER A 115 20.55 -9.52 27.40
CA SER A 115 21.08 -8.66 26.36
C SER A 115 20.20 -8.70 25.11
N ASP A 116 19.83 -9.89 24.64
CA ASP A 116 18.94 -10.07 23.49
C ASP A 116 17.56 -9.50 23.74
N HIS A 117 17.01 -9.69 24.95
CA HIS A 117 15.75 -9.09 25.33
C HIS A 117 15.82 -7.55 25.29
N LEU A 118 16.88 -6.96 25.83
CA LEU A 118 17.08 -5.50 25.78
C LEU A 118 17.19 -5.00 24.32
N SER A 119 17.97 -5.67 23.48
CA SER A 119 18.10 -5.33 22.06
C SER A 119 16.75 -5.44 21.31
N SER A 120 15.98 -6.50 21.59
CA SER A 120 14.63 -6.65 21.02
C SER A 120 13.68 -5.56 21.50
N THR A 121 13.74 -5.16 22.77
CA THR A 121 12.90 -4.05 23.28
C THR A 121 13.30 -2.71 22.67
N GLU A 122 14.59 -2.46 22.44
CA GLU A 122 15.08 -1.24 21.81
C GLU A 122 14.65 -1.15 20.34
N THR A 123 14.78 -2.25 19.59
CA THR A 123 14.30 -2.30 18.19
C THR A 123 12.79 -2.13 18.08
N MET A 124 12.01 -2.72 18.99
CA MET A 124 10.56 -2.49 19.07
C MET A 124 10.22 -1.04 19.39
N ALA A 125 10.91 -0.41 20.35
CA ALA A 125 10.70 1.00 20.68
C ALA A 125 11.04 1.91 19.50
N ARG A 126 12.13 1.64 18.78
CA ARG A 126 12.49 2.36 17.55
C ARG A 126 11.44 2.22 16.46
N LEU A 127 10.95 1.02 16.19
CA LEU A 127 9.89 0.78 15.21
C LEU A 127 8.58 1.48 15.60
N SER A 128 8.25 1.49 16.90
CA SER A 128 7.09 2.25 17.40
C SER A 128 7.24 3.73 17.11
N ASN A 129 8.39 4.32 17.41
CA ASN A 129 8.66 5.75 17.13
C ASN A 129 8.62 6.06 15.63
N GLU A 130 9.15 5.17 14.78
CA GLU A 130 9.07 5.32 13.33
C GLU A 130 7.62 5.27 12.83
N LEU A 131 6.80 4.34 13.35
CA LEU A 131 5.37 4.24 13.03
C LEU A 131 4.59 5.49 13.45
N ASP A 132 4.86 6.04 14.63
CA ASP A 132 4.24 7.28 15.09
C ASP A 132 4.64 8.48 14.20
N ALA A 133 5.91 8.55 13.80
CA ALA A 133 6.37 9.56 12.84
C ALA A 133 5.75 9.37 11.44
N PHE A 134 5.49 8.13 11.01
CA PHE A 134 4.74 7.87 9.78
C PHE A 134 3.28 8.30 9.90
N ARG A 135 2.63 7.99 11.02
CA ARG A 135 1.25 8.41 11.29
C ARG A 135 1.11 9.94 11.28
N TYR A 136 2.01 10.65 11.95
CA TYR A 136 2.02 12.11 11.93
C TYR A 136 2.20 12.68 10.52
N ARG A 137 3.10 12.09 9.70
CA ARG A 137 3.26 12.48 8.29
C ARG A 137 2.01 12.21 7.46
N LEU A 138 1.28 11.12 7.71
CA LEU A 138 0.02 10.84 7.05
C LEU A 138 -1.06 11.85 7.43
N GLU A 139 -1.20 12.17 8.71
CA GLU A 139 -2.14 13.19 9.19
C GLU A 139 -1.83 14.58 8.59
N GLN A 140 -0.55 14.93 8.46
CA GLN A 140 -0.13 16.15 7.78
C GLN A 140 -0.50 16.13 6.30
N LYS A 141 -0.26 15.01 5.59
CA LYS A 141 -0.62 14.88 4.18
C LYS A 141 -2.13 14.93 3.98
N ASP A 142 -2.91 14.32 4.87
CA ASP A 142 -4.37 14.38 4.82
C ASP A 142 -4.89 15.82 4.97
N SER A 143 -4.31 16.60 5.90
CA SER A 143 -4.60 18.04 6.02
C SER A 143 -4.27 18.82 4.74
N THR A 144 -3.15 18.50 4.08
CA THR A 144 -2.82 19.13 2.77
C THR A 144 -3.80 18.74 1.67
N VAL A 145 -4.25 17.49 1.63
CA VAL A 145 -5.26 17.02 0.67
C VAL A 145 -6.58 17.74 0.89
N HIS A 146 -7.04 17.87 2.14
CA HIS A 146 -8.25 18.63 2.48
C HIS A 146 -8.13 20.12 2.14
N SER A 147 -6.93 20.71 2.24
CA SER A 147 -6.67 22.07 1.79
C SER A 147 -6.78 22.19 0.25
N LEU A 148 -6.13 21.28 -0.48
CA LEU A 148 -6.19 21.25 -1.94
C LEU A 148 -7.61 20.98 -2.46
N GLN A 149 -8.37 20.11 -1.79
CA GLN A 149 -9.76 19.83 -2.12
C GLN A 149 -10.62 21.09 -2.00
N ARG A 150 -10.49 21.86 -0.91
CA ARG A 150 -11.20 23.15 -0.76
C ARG A 150 -10.84 24.16 -1.85
N THR A 151 -9.58 24.19 -2.27
CA THR A 151 -9.12 25.04 -3.38
C THR A 151 -9.72 24.57 -4.71
N ALA A 152 -9.74 23.25 -4.97
CA ALA A 152 -10.38 22.68 -6.16
C ALA A 152 -11.88 22.99 -6.20
N ASP A 153 -12.59 22.84 -5.09
CA ASP A 153 -14.02 23.18 -4.97
C ASP A 153 -14.29 24.68 -5.20
N ARG A 154 -13.33 25.55 -4.89
CA ARG A 154 -13.42 26.98 -5.21
C ARG A 154 -13.21 27.22 -6.71
N ILE A 155 -12.19 26.62 -7.31
CA ILE A 155 -11.92 26.74 -8.76
C ILE A 155 -13.09 26.20 -9.58
N LEU A 156 -13.69 25.08 -9.18
CA LEU A 156 -14.87 24.52 -9.85
C LEU A 156 -16.07 25.46 -9.79
N ARG A 157 -16.27 26.18 -8.68
CA ARG A 157 -17.32 27.20 -8.56
C ARG A 157 -17.04 28.42 -9.44
N GLU A 158 -15.80 28.91 -9.46
CA GLU A 158 -15.39 30.02 -10.32
C GLU A 158 -15.51 29.65 -11.81
N LEU A 159 -15.13 28.43 -12.19
CA LEU A 159 -15.32 27.90 -13.55
C LEU A 159 -16.81 27.83 -13.93
N GLY A 160 -17.67 27.39 -12.99
CA GLY A 160 -19.12 27.42 -13.19
C GLY A 160 -19.66 28.82 -13.44
N GLN A 161 -19.22 29.82 -12.67
CA GLN A 161 -19.60 31.22 -12.87
C GLN A 161 -19.14 31.77 -14.23
N VAL A 162 -17.90 31.44 -14.66
CA VAL A 162 -17.38 31.83 -15.97
C VAL A 162 -18.19 31.17 -17.09
N GLN A 163 -18.55 29.90 -16.95
CA GLN A 163 -19.39 29.18 -17.91
C GLN A 163 -20.78 29.81 -18.01
N ASP A 164 -21.43 30.08 -16.87
CA ASP A 164 -22.74 30.74 -16.83
C ASP A 164 -22.69 32.14 -17.47
N GLY A 165 -21.64 32.91 -17.20
CA GLY A 165 -21.40 34.20 -17.85
C GLY A 165 -21.19 34.08 -19.37
N GLY A 166 -20.49 33.03 -19.81
CA GLY A 166 -20.33 32.67 -21.22
C GLY A 166 -21.66 32.34 -21.91
N ASP A 167 -22.53 31.61 -21.23
CA ASP A 167 -23.86 31.27 -21.76
C ASP A 167 -24.78 32.50 -21.82
N VAL A 168 -24.72 33.39 -20.83
CA VAL A 168 -25.46 34.65 -20.83
C VAL A 168 -25.01 35.56 -21.98
N THR A 169 -23.70 35.72 -22.17
CA THR A 169 -23.16 36.54 -23.27
C THR A 169 -23.48 35.94 -24.64
N ARG A 170 -23.40 34.62 -24.80
CA ARG A 170 -23.82 33.93 -26.03
C ARG A 170 -25.30 34.19 -26.34
N LYS A 171 -26.19 34.01 -25.35
CA LYS A 171 -27.62 34.32 -25.50
C LYS A 171 -27.87 35.78 -25.87
N HIS A 172 -27.12 36.72 -25.29
CA HIS A 172 -27.23 38.14 -25.64
C HIS A 172 -26.83 38.41 -27.09
N VAL A 173 -25.71 37.83 -27.55
CA VAL A 173 -25.26 37.95 -28.95
C VAL A 173 -26.27 37.32 -29.91
N ASP A 174 -26.79 36.13 -29.61
CA ASP A 174 -27.81 35.47 -30.42
C ASP A 174 -29.09 36.31 -30.53
N THR A 175 -29.52 36.93 -29.42
CA THR A 175 -30.68 37.82 -29.40
C THR A 175 -30.45 39.06 -30.28
N ARG A 176 -29.28 39.71 -30.16
CA ARG A 176 -28.93 40.85 -31.01
C ARG A 176 -28.81 40.48 -32.49
N LEU A 177 -28.24 39.32 -32.80
CA LEU A 177 -28.17 38.81 -34.17
C LEU A 177 -29.57 38.54 -34.75
N GLN A 178 -30.49 38.00 -33.96
CA GLN A 178 -31.88 37.82 -34.37
C GLN A 178 -32.60 39.15 -34.60
N GLU A 179 -32.38 40.14 -33.74
CA GLU A 179 -32.93 41.50 -33.91
C GLU A 179 -32.40 42.18 -35.16
N THR A 180 -31.09 42.16 -35.40
CA THR A 180 -30.49 42.75 -36.60
C THR A 180 -30.92 42.01 -37.86
N SER A 181 -31.03 40.68 -37.82
CA SER A 181 -31.58 39.89 -38.92
C SER A 181 -33.03 40.25 -39.24
N ARG A 182 -33.88 40.46 -38.23
CA ARG A 182 -35.26 40.92 -38.43
C ARG A 182 -35.32 42.32 -39.05
N LEU A 183 -34.49 43.25 -38.59
CA LEU A 183 -34.41 44.61 -39.15
C LEU A 183 -33.94 44.60 -40.60
N LEU A 184 -32.90 43.82 -40.91
CA LEU A 184 -32.40 43.67 -42.28
C LEU A 184 -33.47 43.07 -43.18
N ASN A 185 -34.13 41.98 -42.79
CA ASN A 185 -35.19 41.36 -43.59
C ASN A 185 -36.38 42.30 -43.81
N SER A 186 -36.76 43.10 -42.80
CA SER A 186 -37.79 44.15 -42.94
C SER A 186 -37.38 45.21 -43.97
N SER A 187 -36.15 45.72 -43.87
CA SER A 187 -35.60 46.70 -44.81
C SER A 187 -35.50 46.14 -46.24
N THR A 188 -35.06 44.89 -46.39
CA THR A 188 -35.02 44.17 -47.66
C THR A 188 -36.42 44.07 -48.26
N ALA A 189 -37.42 43.64 -47.49
CA ALA A 189 -38.80 43.57 -47.95
C ALA A 189 -39.37 44.95 -48.36
N GLU A 190 -39.07 46.00 -47.59
CA GLU A 190 -39.46 47.38 -47.94
C GLU A 190 -38.82 47.86 -49.24
N LEU A 191 -37.54 47.55 -49.46
CA LEU A 191 -36.82 47.88 -50.69
C LEU A 191 -37.37 47.09 -51.88
N GLU A 192 -37.64 45.79 -51.72
CA GLU A 192 -38.28 44.97 -52.74
C GLU A 192 -39.64 45.54 -53.17
N VAL A 193 -40.48 45.95 -52.22
CA VAL A 193 -41.77 46.61 -52.52
C VAL A 193 -41.56 47.93 -53.27
N LYS A 194 -40.57 48.75 -52.88
CA LYS A 194 -40.25 50.00 -53.58
C LYS A 194 -39.75 49.76 -55.01
N VAL A 195 -38.91 48.74 -55.20
CA VAL A 195 -38.42 48.32 -56.53
C VAL A 195 -39.58 47.86 -57.39
N LEU A 196 -40.45 46.98 -56.90
CA LEU A 196 -41.66 46.54 -57.62
C LEU A 196 -42.59 47.71 -57.97
N ALA A 197 -42.75 48.68 -57.07
CA ALA A 197 -43.55 49.88 -57.34
C ALA A 197 -42.92 50.77 -58.43
N LEU A 198 -41.58 50.91 -58.44
CA LEU A 198 -40.85 51.64 -59.47
C LEU A 198 -40.90 50.91 -60.82
N GLU A 199 -40.73 49.58 -60.82
CA GLU A 199 -40.89 48.74 -62.01
C GLU A 199 -42.30 48.88 -62.58
N SER A 200 -43.34 48.82 -61.75
CA SER A 200 -44.73 49.04 -62.19
C SER A 200 -44.94 50.43 -62.79
N LYS A 201 -44.40 51.50 -62.16
CA LYS A 201 -44.44 52.85 -62.72
C LYS A 201 -43.67 52.95 -64.04
N HIS A 202 -42.53 52.28 -64.16
CA HIS A 202 -41.75 52.23 -65.39
C HIS A 202 -42.54 51.55 -66.50
N HIS A 203 -43.17 50.39 -66.23
CA HIS A 203 -44.06 49.73 -67.19
C HIS A 203 -45.22 50.64 -67.60
N GLN A 204 -45.88 51.32 -66.65
CA GLN A 204 -46.94 52.29 -66.98
C GLN A 204 -46.45 53.47 -67.83
N LEU A 205 -45.24 53.98 -67.58
CA LEU A 205 -44.65 55.05 -68.39
C LEU A 205 -44.25 54.54 -69.77
N CYS A 206 -43.67 53.34 -69.85
CA CYS A 206 -43.37 52.68 -71.11
C CYS A 206 -44.66 52.45 -71.91
N ASP A 207 -45.74 51.95 -71.31
CA ASP A 207 -47.04 51.81 -71.97
C ASP A 207 -47.59 53.17 -72.41
N LYS A 208 -47.44 54.25 -71.63
CA LYS A 208 -47.88 55.59 -72.06
C LYS A 208 -47.06 56.16 -73.22
N VAL A 209 -45.76 55.88 -73.27
CA VAL A 209 -44.85 56.40 -74.31
C VAL A 209 -44.87 55.53 -75.56
N TRP A 210 -45.05 54.21 -75.41
CA TRP A 210 -44.94 53.21 -76.47
C TRP A 210 -46.25 52.53 -76.82
N SER A 211 -47.36 52.78 -76.13
CA SER A 211 -48.67 52.32 -76.61
C SER A 211 -48.95 52.97 -77.96
N GLU A 212 -49.24 52.11 -78.94
CA GLU A 212 -49.40 52.45 -80.35
C GLU A 212 -50.48 53.53 -80.59
N GLU A 213 -51.39 53.73 -79.64
CA GLU A 213 -52.49 54.71 -79.75
C GLU A 213 -52.16 56.11 -79.19
N THR A 214 -51.14 56.30 -78.34
CA THR A 214 -50.92 57.62 -77.68
C THR A 214 -49.53 58.22 -77.82
N GLY A 215 -48.45 57.44 -77.87
CA GLY A 215 -47.09 58.01 -77.91
C GLY A 215 -46.80 58.77 -79.20
N LEU A 216 -46.94 58.08 -80.33
CA LEU A 216 -46.76 58.66 -81.67
C LEU A 216 -47.89 59.62 -82.04
N ALA A 217 -49.12 59.35 -81.61
CA ALA A 217 -50.27 60.22 -81.86
C ALA A 217 -50.15 61.56 -81.12
N LYS A 218 -49.75 61.54 -79.84
CA LYS A 218 -49.56 62.75 -79.03
C LYS A 218 -48.29 63.50 -79.42
N ALA A 219 -47.21 62.80 -79.76
CA ALA A 219 -46.04 63.45 -80.37
C ALA A 219 -46.42 64.13 -81.69
N ARG A 220 -47.24 63.49 -82.54
CA ARG A 220 -47.76 64.07 -83.78
C ARG A 220 -48.72 65.24 -83.53
N GLU A 221 -49.57 65.16 -82.51
CA GLU A 221 -50.48 66.24 -82.10
C GLU A 221 -49.72 67.45 -81.56
N GLU A 222 -48.74 67.25 -80.67
CA GLU A 222 -47.86 68.31 -80.18
C GLU A 222 -46.99 68.87 -81.30
N PHE A 223 -46.55 68.05 -82.26
CA PHE A 223 -45.84 68.54 -83.45
C PHE A 223 -46.77 69.38 -84.33
N MET A 224 -48.04 68.99 -84.48
CA MET A 224 -49.05 69.79 -85.18
C MET A 224 -49.35 71.08 -84.42
N LYS A 225 -49.42 71.05 -83.08
CA LYS A 225 -49.61 72.24 -82.23
C LYS A 225 -48.42 73.17 -82.34
N ILE A 226 -47.19 72.68 -82.28
CA ILE A 226 -45.96 73.46 -82.51
C ILE A 226 -45.95 74.00 -83.93
N GLN A 227 -46.37 73.24 -84.93
CA GLN A 227 -46.46 73.72 -86.30
C GLN A 227 -47.51 74.83 -86.43
N THR A 228 -48.64 74.74 -85.73
CA THR A 228 -49.62 75.84 -85.64
C THR A 228 -49.09 77.01 -84.82
N LEU A 229 -48.35 76.78 -83.73
CA LEU A 229 -47.78 77.81 -82.86
C LEU A 229 -46.66 78.56 -83.55
N VAL A 230 -45.81 77.88 -84.32
CA VAL A 230 -44.80 78.48 -85.19
C VAL A 230 -45.48 79.21 -86.34
N GLY A 231 -46.63 78.72 -86.82
CA GLY A 231 -47.50 79.46 -87.73
C GLY A 231 -48.03 80.75 -87.10
N THR A 232 -48.57 80.69 -85.89
CA THR A 232 -49.13 81.86 -85.18
C THR A 232 -48.06 82.82 -84.68
N LEU A 233 -46.92 82.34 -84.16
CA LEU A 233 -45.75 83.17 -83.85
C LEU A 233 -45.17 83.75 -85.14
N GLY A 234 -45.21 83.02 -86.25
CA GLY A 234 -44.86 83.54 -87.56
C GLY A 234 -45.75 84.71 -87.94
N THR A 235 -47.06 84.58 -87.74
CA THR A 235 -48.03 85.66 -87.99
C THR A 235 -47.94 86.80 -86.96
N GLU A 236 -47.66 86.50 -85.69
CA GLU A 236 -47.50 87.48 -84.61
C GLU A 236 -46.17 88.21 -84.71
N VAL A 237 -45.09 87.58 -85.16
CA VAL A 237 -43.82 88.25 -85.47
C VAL A 237 -43.98 89.12 -86.70
N THR A 238 -44.77 88.71 -87.71
CA THR A 238 -45.14 89.63 -88.81
C THR A 238 -46.05 90.75 -88.31
N GLN A 239 -46.95 90.49 -87.37
CA GLN A 239 -47.88 91.48 -86.80
C GLN A 239 -47.18 92.44 -85.84
N ILE A 240 -46.20 92.02 -85.04
CA ILE A 240 -45.33 92.89 -84.21
C ILE A 240 -44.34 93.68 -85.09
N LYS A 241 -44.06 93.20 -86.31
CA LYS A 241 -43.33 93.99 -87.32
C LYS A 241 -44.20 95.07 -87.96
N GLU A 242 -45.52 94.89 -87.96
CA GLU A 242 -46.51 95.81 -88.55
C GLU A 242 -47.14 96.75 -87.51
N ASP A 243 -47.30 96.30 -86.26
CA ASP A 243 -47.77 97.06 -85.11
C ASP A 243 -46.56 97.41 -84.23
N SER A 244 -46.18 98.68 -84.23
CA SER A 244 -45.14 99.25 -83.37
C SER A 244 -45.51 99.08 -81.88
N ALA A 245 -45.12 97.93 -81.31
CA ALA A 245 -45.37 97.58 -79.92
C ALA A 245 -44.67 98.53 -78.95
N THR A 246 -45.44 99.02 -77.97
CA THR A 246 -45.03 100.02 -77.00
C THR A 246 -44.14 99.41 -75.91
N VAL A 247 -43.01 100.07 -75.66
CA VAL A 247 -41.89 99.63 -74.80
C VAL A 247 -42.29 99.32 -73.33
N GLU A 248 -43.45 99.78 -72.85
CA GLU A 248 -43.88 99.67 -71.45
C GLU A 248 -44.32 98.27 -71.00
N GLN A 249 -44.84 97.43 -71.90
CA GLN A 249 -45.25 96.06 -71.52
C GLN A 249 -44.05 95.10 -71.43
N LEU A 250 -43.00 95.36 -72.22
CA LEU A 250 -41.76 94.59 -72.16
C LEU A 250 -40.97 94.89 -70.88
N THR A 251 -40.98 96.14 -70.41
CA THR A 251 -40.28 96.53 -69.18
C THR A 251 -40.95 95.96 -67.94
N SER A 252 -42.28 95.90 -67.87
CA SER A 252 -43.00 95.28 -66.74
C SER A 252 -42.64 93.80 -66.55
N VAL A 253 -42.66 93.01 -67.63
CA VAL A 253 -42.30 91.58 -67.58
C VAL A 253 -40.82 91.40 -67.24
N GLN A 254 -39.95 92.27 -67.75
CA GLN A 254 -38.52 92.27 -67.42
C GLN A 254 -38.29 92.56 -65.92
N THR A 255 -39.06 93.45 -65.32
CA THR A 255 -38.93 93.83 -63.90
C THR A 255 -39.34 92.69 -62.96
N ASP A 256 -40.42 91.98 -63.28
CA ASP A 256 -40.90 90.84 -62.49
C ASP A 256 -39.94 89.64 -62.53
N VAL A 257 -39.32 89.38 -63.68
CA VAL A 257 -38.30 88.33 -63.81
C VAL A 257 -37.05 88.69 -63.00
N ILE A 258 -36.61 89.95 -63.01
CA ILE A 258 -35.48 90.42 -62.21
C ILE A 258 -35.76 90.26 -60.71
N ASN A 259 -36.95 90.62 -60.24
CA ASN A 259 -37.33 90.49 -58.83
C ASN A 259 -37.38 89.03 -58.35
N LYS A 260 -37.91 88.11 -59.17
CA LYS A 260 -37.92 86.67 -58.85
C LYS A 260 -36.53 86.05 -58.88
N ILE A 261 -35.66 86.47 -59.81
CA ILE A 261 -34.25 86.04 -59.83
C ILE A 261 -33.53 86.51 -58.57
N ALA A 262 -33.73 87.77 -58.15
CA ALA A 262 -33.12 88.32 -56.95
C ALA A 262 -33.55 87.58 -55.67
N HIS A 263 -34.86 87.33 -55.50
CA HIS A 263 -35.37 86.59 -54.34
C HIS A 263 -34.84 85.15 -54.27
N ASN A 264 -34.85 84.44 -55.42
CA ASN A 264 -34.30 83.08 -55.47
C ASN A 264 -32.80 83.07 -55.19
N SER A 265 -32.05 84.04 -55.70
CA SER A 265 -30.62 84.17 -55.43
C SER A 265 -30.34 84.34 -53.94
N GLN A 266 -31.15 85.15 -53.23
CA GLN A 266 -31.04 85.35 -51.78
C GLN A 266 -31.33 84.07 -50.98
N THR A 267 -32.35 83.30 -51.37
CA THR A 267 -32.66 82.01 -50.71
C THR A 267 -31.57 80.96 -50.94
N VAL A 268 -30.97 80.92 -52.13
CA VAL A 268 -29.84 80.04 -52.44
C VAL A 268 -28.60 80.42 -51.64
N GLU A 269 -28.37 81.72 -51.42
CA GLU A 269 -27.25 82.22 -50.62
C GLU A 269 -27.39 81.85 -49.14
N HIS A 270 -28.59 82.00 -48.55
CA HIS A 270 -28.88 81.53 -47.18
C HIS A 270 -28.74 80.01 -47.05
N LEU A 271 -29.16 79.24 -48.05
CA LEU A 271 -28.98 77.78 -48.04
C LEU A 271 -27.50 77.39 -48.11
N LYS A 272 -26.69 78.13 -48.88
CA LYS A 272 -25.25 77.93 -48.99
C LYS A 272 -24.54 78.21 -47.67
N GLU A 273 -24.91 79.28 -46.96
CA GLU A 273 -24.37 79.57 -45.63
C GLU A 273 -24.77 78.51 -44.59
N SER A 274 -26.05 78.14 -44.54
CA SER A 274 -26.55 77.09 -43.65
C SER A 274 -25.84 75.75 -43.89
N HIS A 275 -25.66 75.36 -45.16
CA HIS A 275 -24.99 74.12 -45.51
C HIS A 275 -23.48 74.20 -45.21
N GLY A 276 -22.85 75.37 -45.39
CA GLY A 276 -21.47 75.62 -44.99
C GLY A 276 -21.25 75.37 -43.50
N VAL A 277 -22.11 75.94 -42.64
CA VAL A 277 -22.04 75.75 -41.18
C VAL A 277 -22.22 74.28 -40.79
N VAL A 278 -23.17 73.57 -41.42
CA VAL A 278 -23.41 72.14 -41.13
C VAL A 278 -22.23 71.26 -41.58
N VAL A 279 -21.68 71.51 -42.77
CA VAL A 279 -20.52 70.74 -43.28
C VAL A 279 -19.28 71.00 -42.42
N GLU A 280 -19.04 72.23 -41.99
CA GLU A 280 -17.93 72.56 -41.10
C GLU A 280 -18.11 71.87 -39.72
N SER A 281 -19.33 71.89 -39.18
CA SER A 281 -19.66 71.18 -37.94
C SER A 281 -19.48 69.65 -38.05
N ILE A 282 -19.89 69.05 -39.17
CA ILE A 282 -19.70 67.62 -39.42
C ILE A 282 -18.21 67.29 -39.57
N LYS A 283 -17.42 68.13 -40.26
CA LYS A 283 -15.97 67.96 -40.35
C LYS A 283 -15.31 67.99 -38.97
N GLU A 284 -15.70 68.94 -38.12
CA GLU A 284 -15.19 69.04 -36.76
C GLU A 284 -15.57 67.78 -35.94
N GLN A 285 -16.82 67.31 -36.03
CA GLN A 285 -17.26 66.08 -35.36
C GLN A 285 -16.55 64.83 -35.86
N PHE A 286 -16.32 64.70 -37.18
CA PHE A 286 -15.56 63.59 -37.75
C PHE A 286 -14.11 63.63 -37.30
N LYS A 287 -13.50 64.82 -37.22
CA LYS A 287 -12.13 64.99 -36.72
C LYS A 287 -12.04 64.56 -35.26
N ILE A 288 -12.92 65.05 -34.40
CA ILE A 288 -12.98 64.66 -32.98
C ILE A 288 -13.21 63.15 -32.83
N ALA A 289 -14.15 62.57 -33.60
CA ALA A 289 -14.40 61.13 -33.56
C ALA A 289 -13.18 60.32 -34.04
N THR A 290 -12.51 60.77 -35.10
CA THR A 290 -11.31 60.12 -35.64
C THR A 290 -10.17 60.19 -34.62
N ASP A 291 -9.95 61.34 -33.98
CA ASP A 291 -8.92 61.51 -32.95
C ASP A 291 -9.22 60.67 -31.71
N THR A 292 -10.50 60.57 -31.31
CA THR A 292 -10.93 59.74 -30.18
C THR A 292 -10.74 58.25 -30.49
N VAL A 293 -11.10 57.80 -31.70
CA VAL A 293 -10.90 56.41 -32.14
C VAL A 293 -9.41 56.11 -32.26
N ALA A 294 -8.60 57.01 -32.81
CA ALA A 294 -7.16 56.85 -32.91
C ALA A 294 -6.51 56.76 -31.52
N SER A 295 -6.91 57.63 -30.59
CA SER A 295 -6.43 57.61 -29.20
C SER A 295 -6.81 56.31 -28.50
N ASN A 296 -8.06 55.87 -28.62
CA ASN A 296 -8.53 54.63 -28.03
C ASN A 296 -7.82 53.40 -28.64
N THR A 297 -7.59 53.41 -29.96
CA THR A 297 -6.84 52.36 -30.65
C THR A 297 -5.37 52.33 -30.18
N ALA A 298 -4.75 53.49 -29.97
CA ALA A 298 -3.39 53.56 -29.44
C ALA A 298 -3.31 53.04 -28.00
N GLU A 299 -4.26 53.43 -27.14
CA GLU A 299 -4.34 52.98 -25.74
C GLU A 299 -4.56 51.46 -25.65
N THR A 300 -5.49 50.92 -26.44
CA THR A 300 -5.73 49.47 -26.49
C THR A 300 -4.52 48.69 -26.99
N LEU A 301 -3.76 49.21 -27.97
CA LEU A 301 -2.50 48.60 -28.41
C LEU A 301 -1.40 48.65 -27.35
N ILE A 302 -1.30 49.73 -26.58
CA ILE A 302 -0.35 49.83 -25.46
C ILE A 302 -0.72 48.81 -24.37
N ASN A 303 -2.00 48.77 -23.97
CA ASN A 303 -2.50 47.82 -22.98
C ASN A 303 -2.29 46.37 -23.42
N ALA A 304 -2.53 46.05 -24.70
CA ALA A 304 -2.25 44.73 -25.24
C ALA A 304 -0.75 44.41 -25.20
N ARG A 305 0.13 45.36 -25.53
CA ARG A 305 1.58 45.16 -25.47
C ARG A 305 2.06 44.92 -24.05
N ASP A 306 1.53 45.66 -23.08
CA ASP A 306 1.93 45.54 -21.68
C ASP A 306 1.40 44.24 -21.06
N ALA A 307 0.19 43.79 -21.44
CA ALA A 307 -0.32 42.47 -21.10
C ALA A 307 0.58 41.35 -21.65
N TYR A 308 0.97 41.41 -22.93
CA TYR A 308 1.88 40.42 -23.51
C TYR A 308 3.27 40.42 -22.85
N LYS A 309 3.79 41.59 -22.43
CA LYS A 309 5.04 41.65 -21.68
C LYS A 309 4.92 40.96 -20.32
N ALA A 310 3.84 41.24 -19.58
CA ALA A 310 3.59 40.58 -18.30
C ALA A 310 3.44 39.05 -18.46
N GLU A 311 2.79 38.59 -19.53
CA GLU A 311 2.72 37.16 -19.86
C GLU A 311 4.09 36.56 -20.22
N LEU A 312 4.94 37.29 -20.94
CA LEU A 312 6.30 36.83 -21.24
C LEU A 312 7.18 36.76 -19.98
N ASP A 313 7.07 37.73 -19.08
CA ASP A 313 7.83 37.76 -17.82
C ASP A 313 7.38 36.62 -16.89
N THR A 314 6.07 36.37 -16.80
CA THR A 314 5.54 35.22 -16.03
C THR A 314 5.93 33.88 -16.64
N ALA A 315 5.94 33.75 -17.97
CA ALA A 315 6.42 32.56 -18.65
C ALA A 315 7.94 32.34 -18.44
N ALA A 316 8.74 33.40 -18.38
CA ALA A 316 10.16 33.33 -18.04
C ALA A 316 10.37 32.84 -16.60
N ALA A 317 9.65 33.42 -15.63
CA ALA A 317 9.70 33.01 -14.24
C ALA A 317 9.32 31.52 -14.05
N LEU A 318 8.28 31.05 -14.74
CA LEU A 318 7.89 29.63 -14.73
C LEU A 318 8.97 28.71 -15.29
N ARG A 319 9.69 29.13 -16.34
CA ARG A 319 10.81 28.35 -16.87
C ARG A 319 11.95 28.23 -15.86
N ASP A 320 12.27 29.31 -15.17
CA ASP A 320 13.32 29.30 -14.14
C ASP A 320 12.92 28.40 -12.95
N GLU A 321 11.65 28.42 -12.55
CA GLU A 321 11.13 27.52 -11.51
C GLU A 321 11.19 26.05 -11.95
N ILE A 322 10.79 25.74 -13.18
CA ILE A 322 10.88 24.37 -13.73
C ILE A 322 12.35 23.89 -13.77
N VAL A 323 13.28 24.74 -14.20
CA VAL A 323 14.71 24.41 -14.24
C VAL A 323 15.25 24.16 -12.82
N SER A 324 14.87 24.99 -11.84
CA SER A 324 15.22 24.81 -10.43
C SER A 324 14.64 23.51 -9.86
N PHE A 325 13.37 23.21 -10.16
CA PHE A 325 12.72 21.98 -9.76
C PHE A 325 13.39 20.75 -10.37
N MET A 326 13.74 20.80 -11.66
CA MET A 326 14.48 19.73 -12.34
C MET A 326 15.84 19.47 -11.69
N TYR A 327 16.58 20.54 -11.33
CA TYR A 327 17.87 20.41 -10.66
C TYR A 327 17.73 19.79 -9.26
N THR A 328 16.73 20.24 -8.50
CA THR A 328 16.42 19.71 -7.16
C THR A 328 15.99 18.25 -7.21
N THR A 329 15.16 17.89 -8.20
CA THR A 329 14.71 16.52 -8.43
C THR A 329 15.87 15.62 -8.83
N LYS A 330 16.73 16.08 -9.74
CA LYS A 330 17.93 15.35 -10.15
C LYS A 330 18.85 15.08 -8.97
N ARG A 331 19.12 16.09 -8.14
CA ARG A 331 19.92 15.95 -6.91
C ARG A 331 19.29 14.99 -5.90
N SER A 332 17.97 15.02 -5.77
CA SER A 332 17.22 14.09 -4.90
C SER A 332 17.29 12.65 -5.41
N MET A 333 17.21 12.44 -6.74
CA MET A 333 17.38 11.12 -7.35
C MET A 333 18.82 10.60 -7.20
N GLU A 334 19.83 11.47 -7.35
CA GLU A 334 21.23 11.11 -7.10
C GLU A 334 21.45 10.72 -5.63
N HIS A 335 20.87 11.47 -4.68
CA HIS A 335 20.90 11.13 -3.26
C HIS A 335 20.24 9.78 -2.96
N LEU A 336 19.02 9.57 -3.46
CA LEU A 336 18.30 8.31 -3.29
C LEU A 336 19.09 7.14 -3.92
N GLY A 337 19.72 7.38 -5.07
CA GLY A 337 20.60 6.41 -5.71
C GLY A 337 21.82 6.04 -4.86
N MET A 338 22.41 6.99 -4.13
CA MET A 338 23.48 6.72 -3.17
C MET A 338 22.98 5.94 -1.96
N GLU A 339 21.81 6.28 -1.41
CA GLU A 339 21.21 5.56 -0.28
C GLU A 339 20.84 4.11 -0.64
N VAL A 340 20.27 3.88 -1.83
CA VAL A 340 19.96 2.53 -2.32
C VAL A 340 21.23 1.71 -2.51
N LYS A 341 22.30 2.29 -3.08
CA LYS A 341 23.60 1.61 -3.19
C LYS A 341 24.16 1.26 -1.82
N ARG A 342 24.13 2.19 -0.86
CA ARG A 342 24.58 1.95 0.52
C ARG A 342 23.78 0.83 1.18
N SER A 343 22.44 0.86 1.05
CA SER A 343 21.58 -0.19 1.59
C SER A 343 21.82 -1.55 0.92
N GLN A 344 22.10 -1.56 -0.38
CA GLN A 344 22.47 -2.78 -1.12
C GLN A 344 23.82 -3.33 -0.65
N GLU A 345 24.82 -2.48 -0.42
CA GLU A 345 26.12 -2.88 0.15
C GLU A 345 25.97 -3.42 1.58
N GLU A 346 25.19 -2.77 2.42
CA GLU A 346 24.88 -3.23 3.78
C GLU A 346 24.13 -4.58 3.78
N ALA A 347 23.12 -4.72 2.92
CA ALA A 347 22.34 -5.96 2.78
C ALA A 347 23.18 -7.11 2.22
N SER A 348 23.98 -6.86 1.18
CA SER A 348 24.89 -7.87 0.63
C SER A 348 25.98 -8.27 1.62
N GLY A 349 26.51 -7.33 2.40
CA GLY A 349 27.41 -7.63 3.51
C GLY A 349 26.75 -8.45 4.62
N ALA A 350 25.49 -8.17 4.97
CA ALA A 350 24.73 -8.96 5.94
C ALA A 350 24.43 -10.37 5.44
N VAL A 351 24.04 -10.52 4.17
CA VAL A 351 23.85 -11.83 3.53
C VAL A 351 25.16 -12.60 3.49
N GLY A 352 26.27 -11.93 3.16
CA GLY A 352 27.62 -12.52 3.19
C GLY A 352 27.97 -13.12 4.55
N ARG A 353 27.79 -12.33 5.63
CA ARG A 353 27.98 -12.80 7.02
C ARG A 353 27.08 -13.99 7.35
N LEU A 354 25.80 -13.94 7.00
CA LEU A 354 24.87 -15.05 7.22
C LEU A 354 25.26 -16.31 6.45
N THR A 355 25.75 -16.18 5.21
CA THR A 355 26.26 -17.33 4.44
C THR A 355 27.52 -17.92 5.06
N ASP A 356 28.42 -17.09 5.58
CA ASP A 356 29.63 -17.53 6.29
C ASP A 356 29.27 -18.22 7.61
N ASP A 357 28.35 -17.66 8.40
CA ASP A 357 27.84 -18.24 9.64
C ASP A 357 27.14 -19.59 9.38
N MET A 358 26.32 -19.66 8.33
CA MET A 358 25.68 -20.91 7.88
C MET A 358 26.70 -21.96 7.44
N ALA A 359 27.76 -21.56 6.74
CA ALA A 359 28.84 -22.45 6.35
C ALA A 359 29.61 -22.96 7.58
N GLY A 360 29.89 -22.10 8.55
CA GLY A 360 30.50 -22.44 9.84
C GLY A 360 29.63 -23.35 10.71
N LEU A 361 28.31 -23.14 10.72
CA LEU A 361 27.37 -24.04 11.39
C LEU A 361 27.29 -25.41 10.70
N LYS A 362 27.39 -25.47 9.36
CA LYS A 362 27.43 -26.74 8.64
C LYS A 362 28.70 -27.55 8.92
N THR A 363 29.86 -26.89 9.01
CA THR A 363 31.12 -27.57 9.40
C THR A 363 31.07 -28.04 10.85
N ARG A 364 30.64 -27.17 11.79
CA ARG A 364 30.45 -27.57 13.20
C ARG A 364 29.42 -28.68 13.37
N ARG A 365 28.33 -28.69 12.59
CA ARG A 365 27.32 -29.75 12.63
C ARG A 365 27.85 -31.07 12.07
N ARG A 366 28.74 -31.06 11.08
CA ARG A 366 29.43 -32.29 10.63
C ARG A 366 30.36 -32.83 11.71
N GLU A 367 31.15 -31.97 12.34
CA GLU A 367 32.10 -32.36 13.41
C GLU A 367 31.37 -32.81 14.68
N SER A 368 30.22 -32.22 15.02
CA SER A 368 29.45 -32.57 16.22
C SER A 368 28.52 -33.78 16.02
N MET A 369 28.01 -34.01 14.79
CA MET A 369 27.14 -35.16 14.49
C MET A 369 27.91 -36.48 14.39
N GLU A 370 29.22 -36.45 14.14
CA GLU A 370 30.07 -37.65 14.15
C GLU A 370 30.36 -38.16 15.58
N VAL A 371 30.21 -37.31 16.61
CA VAL A 371 30.47 -37.66 18.02
C VAL A 371 29.20 -38.12 18.77
N VAL A 372 28.00 -37.74 18.31
CA VAL A 372 26.74 -37.96 19.08
C VAL A 372 25.88 -39.11 18.56
N VAL A 373 26.17 -39.71 17.40
CA VAL A 373 25.34 -40.78 16.81
C VAL A 373 25.58 -42.17 17.43
N GLN A 374 26.60 -42.36 18.29
CA GLN A 374 26.97 -43.71 18.74
C GLN A 374 26.46 -44.13 20.14
N GLU A 375 25.82 -43.26 20.93
CA GLU A 375 25.53 -43.62 22.34
C GLU A 375 24.11 -43.42 22.89
N ARG A 376 23.11 -43.03 22.10
CA ARG A 376 21.72 -42.96 22.61
C ARG A 376 20.64 -43.32 21.58
N THR A 377 20.45 -44.61 21.33
CA THR A 377 19.22 -45.14 20.71
C THR A 377 18.64 -46.24 21.59
N GLY A 378 17.80 -45.83 22.55
CA GLY A 378 17.07 -46.74 23.42
C GLY A 378 15.72 -46.20 23.91
N PHE A 379 15.24 -45.07 23.38
CA PHE A 379 13.93 -44.52 23.70
C PHE A 379 13.14 -44.20 22.43
N SER A 380 11.89 -44.62 22.45
CA SER A 380 10.93 -44.71 21.34
C SER A 380 10.39 -43.34 20.85
N ASP A 381 11.28 -42.41 20.44
CA ASP A 381 10.88 -41.09 19.96
C ASP A 381 10.26 -41.11 18.54
N ASP A 382 10.52 -42.14 17.75
CA ASP A 382 9.97 -42.27 16.39
C ASP A 382 8.44 -42.35 16.37
N LEU A 383 7.83 -43.06 17.34
CA LEU A 383 6.37 -43.16 17.45
C LEU A 383 5.68 -41.82 17.79
N ARG A 384 6.38 -40.94 18.52
CA ARG A 384 5.85 -39.61 18.87
C ARG A 384 5.90 -38.67 17.68
N LEU A 385 6.97 -38.76 16.89
CA LEU A 385 7.14 -37.97 15.67
C LEU A 385 6.13 -38.37 14.58
N GLU A 386 5.87 -39.66 14.39
CA GLU A 386 4.85 -40.13 13.43
C GLU A 386 3.44 -39.64 13.80
N HIS A 387 3.06 -39.74 15.08
CA HIS A 387 1.77 -39.23 15.55
C HIS A 387 1.63 -37.72 15.35
N LEU A 388 2.65 -36.96 15.74
CA LEU A 388 2.68 -35.50 15.55
C LEU A 388 2.62 -35.13 14.06
N SER A 389 3.28 -35.90 13.20
CA SER A 389 3.24 -35.69 11.74
C SER A 389 1.83 -35.86 11.17
N GLY A 390 1.05 -36.81 11.68
CA GLY A 390 -0.36 -37.01 11.29
C GLY A 390 -1.27 -35.86 11.72
N VAL A 391 -1.10 -35.37 12.96
CA VAL A 391 -1.83 -34.19 13.46
C VAL A 391 -1.49 -32.96 12.63
N LEU A 392 -0.20 -32.73 12.36
CA LEU A 392 0.28 -31.60 11.58
C LEU A 392 -0.25 -31.65 10.13
N TRP A 393 -0.29 -32.83 9.51
CA TRP A 393 -0.86 -33.00 8.18
C TRP A 393 -2.36 -32.64 8.14
N THR A 394 -3.11 -33.03 9.16
CA THR A 394 -4.54 -32.71 9.29
C THR A 394 -4.76 -31.20 9.45
N LEU A 395 -3.92 -30.53 10.25
CA LEU A 395 -3.93 -29.07 10.38
C LEU A 395 -3.59 -28.36 9.06
N ILE A 396 -2.55 -28.81 8.35
CA ILE A 396 -2.18 -28.27 7.04
C ILE A 396 -3.36 -28.39 6.06
N GLN A 397 -4.07 -29.52 6.04
CA GLN A 397 -5.26 -29.67 5.20
C GLN A 397 -6.38 -28.69 5.59
N SER A 398 -6.60 -28.45 6.88
CA SER A 398 -7.59 -27.47 7.34
C SER A 398 -7.25 -26.04 6.92
N GLU A 399 -5.96 -25.68 6.95
CA GLU A 399 -5.46 -24.37 6.51
C GLU A 399 -5.53 -24.21 4.98
N ARG A 400 -5.26 -25.27 4.21
CA ARG A 400 -5.47 -25.25 2.76
C ARG A 400 -6.93 -25.00 2.40
N ALA A 401 -7.88 -25.56 3.16
CA ALA A 401 -9.30 -25.30 2.96
C ALA A 401 -9.67 -23.85 3.32
N ALA A 402 -9.07 -23.28 4.37
CA ALA A 402 -9.24 -21.88 4.75
C ALA A 402 -8.70 -20.93 3.67
N ALA A 403 -7.46 -21.14 3.22
CA ALA A 403 -6.84 -20.32 2.17
C ALA A 403 -7.63 -20.37 0.84
N ALA A 404 -8.24 -21.52 0.50
CA ALA A 404 -9.10 -21.63 -0.67
C ALA A 404 -10.40 -20.82 -0.53
N LEU A 405 -10.97 -20.72 0.67
CA LEU A 405 -12.13 -19.85 0.96
C LEU A 405 -11.75 -18.37 0.82
N ASP A 406 -10.62 -17.97 1.39
CA ASP A 406 -10.15 -16.58 1.36
C ASP A 406 -9.84 -16.13 -0.08
N LEU A 407 -9.16 -16.98 -0.86
CA LEU A 407 -8.88 -16.71 -2.28
C LEU A 407 -10.17 -16.54 -3.09
N GLN A 408 -11.19 -17.36 -2.83
CA GLN A 408 -12.48 -17.22 -3.49
C GLN A 408 -13.19 -15.92 -3.08
N ASP A 409 -13.13 -15.53 -1.80
CA ASP A 409 -13.68 -14.26 -1.32
C ASP A 409 -12.99 -13.06 -1.98
N ASP A 410 -11.68 -13.10 -2.18
CA ASP A 410 -10.95 -12.06 -2.91
C ASP A 410 -11.30 -12.04 -4.39
N MET A 411 -11.48 -13.21 -5.02
CA MET A 411 -11.98 -13.30 -6.39
C MET A 411 -13.40 -12.74 -6.53
N ASP A 412 -14.26 -12.99 -5.56
CA ASP A 412 -15.63 -12.49 -5.59
C ASP A 412 -15.67 -10.99 -5.26
N ARG A 413 -14.81 -10.49 -4.36
CA ARG A 413 -14.61 -9.04 -4.10
C ARG A 413 -14.06 -8.28 -5.32
N THR A 414 -13.11 -8.87 -6.05
CA THR A 414 -12.56 -8.26 -7.27
C THR A 414 -13.60 -8.21 -8.39
N LYS A 415 -14.47 -9.22 -8.51
CA LYS A 415 -15.65 -9.17 -9.40
C LYS A 415 -16.68 -8.15 -8.96
N LEU A 416 -16.84 -7.97 -7.64
CA LEU A 416 -17.71 -6.98 -7.02
C LEU A 416 -17.14 -5.56 -7.07
N SER A 417 -15.94 -5.34 -7.61
CA SER A 417 -15.28 -4.04 -7.62
C SER A 417 -16.14 -2.98 -8.29
N LEU A 418 -16.91 -2.33 -7.42
CA LEU A 418 -17.54 -1.02 -7.55
C LEU A 418 -16.55 0.06 -7.09
N MET A 419 -15.23 -0.24 -7.05
CA MET A 419 -14.23 0.81 -7.12
C MET A 419 -14.21 1.30 -8.57
N GLY A 420 -14.67 2.54 -8.74
CA GLY A 420 -14.89 3.19 -10.02
C GLY A 420 -13.78 2.94 -11.03
N TYR A 421 -14.20 2.84 -12.30
CA TYR A 421 -13.39 2.58 -13.48
C TYR A 421 -12.90 1.14 -13.65
N ARG A 422 -13.85 0.22 -13.89
CA ARG A 422 -13.63 -0.72 -14.99
C ARG A 422 -13.66 0.10 -16.26
N GLU A 423 -12.52 0.62 -16.69
CA GLU A 423 -12.36 1.11 -18.05
C GLU A 423 -12.90 0.00 -18.94
N VAL A 424 -14.00 0.29 -19.63
CA VAL A 424 -14.44 -0.56 -20.73
C VAL A 424 -13.31 -0.42 -21.74
N LYS A 425 -12.31 -1.31 -21.67
CA LYS A 425 -11.48 -1.67 -22.81
C LYS A 425 -12.49 -2.14 -23.83
N LYS A 426 -12.99 -1.19 -24.63
CA LYS A 426 -13.56 -1.44 -25.94
C LYS A 426 -12.41 -2.07 -26.71
N GLU A 427 -12.24 -3.38 -26.55
CA GLU A 427 -11.64 -4.16 -27.61
C GLU A 427 -12.51 -3.86 -28.83
N GLY A 428 -11.94 -3.04 -29.71
CA GLY A 428 -12.55 -2.64 -30.96
C GLY A 428 -12.79 -3.87 -31.81
N LYS A 429 -13.95 -4.51 -31.62
CA LYS A 429 -14.60 -5.22 -32.69
C LYS A 429 -15.15 -4.16 -33.63
N GLU A 430 -14.26 -3.69 -34.52
CA GLU A 430 -14.67 -3.15 -35.81
C GLU A 430 -15.72 -4.10 -36.39
N ARG A 431 -16.97 -3.62 -36.43
CA ARG A 431 -18.01 -4.24 -37.22
C ARG A 431 -17.63 -4.06 -38.68
N ARG A 432 -16.85 -4.99 -39.22
CA ARG A 432 -16.89 -5.26 -40.64
C ARG A 432 -18.17 -6.04 -40.92
N VAL A 433 -19.12 -5.33 -41.51
CA VAL A 433 -20.33 -5.89 -42.10
C VAL A 433 -19.88 -6.78 -43.25
N GLU A 434 -19.88 -8.10 -43.06
CA GLU A 434 -19.77 -9.01 -44.18
C GLU A 434 -20.62 -10.25 -43.95
N ALA A 435 -21.53 -10.45 -44.89
CA ALA A 435 -22.56 -11.44 -44.88
C ALA A 435 -21.99 -12.85 -45.05
N GLY A 436 -22.56 -13.79 -44.29
CA GLY A 436 -22.77 -15.15 -44.76
C GLY A 436 -21.56 -16.10 -44.70
N ARG A 437 -21.53 -16.95 -43.68
CA ARG A 437 -21.55 -18.42 -43.89
C ARG A 437 -21.76 -19.17 -42.58
N ARG A 438 -22.83 -19.98 -42.57
CA ARG A 438 -23.06 -21.05 -41.61
C ARG A 438 -21.83 -21.96 -41.54
N ARG A 439 -21.21 -22.08 -40.37
CA ARG A 439 -20.49 -23.29 -39.95
C ARG A 439 -20.94 -23.64 -38.54
N GLN A 440 -21.73 -24.70 -38.46
CA GLN A 440 -21.92 -25.48 -37.25
C GLN A 440 -20.56 -26.03 -36.85
N GLY A 441 -20.11 -25.71 -35.64
CA GLY A 441 -18.89 -26.23 -35.04
C GLY A 441 -19.01 -26.10 -33.53
N SER A 442 -18.88 -27.23 -32.84
CA SER A 442 -19.20 -27.47 -31.44
C SER A 442 -18.68 -26.41 -30.47
N ALA A 443 -19.62 -25.72 -29.81
CA ALA A 443 -19.35 -24.96 -28.60
C ALA A 443 -19.16 -25.95 -27.44
N SER A 444 -17.93 -26.03 -26.93
CA SER A 444 -17.71 -26.44 -25.55
C SER A 444 -18.44 -25.43 -24.64
N PRO A 445 -19.30 -25.84 -23.71
CA PRO A 445 -19.97 -24.93 -22.80
C PRO A 445 -18.91 -24.29 -21.89
N SER A 446 -18.53 -23.06 -22.20
CA SER A 446 -17.80 -22.20 -21.27
C SER A 446 -18.62 -22.08 -19.98
N PRO A 447 -17.99 -22.13 -18.80
CA PRO A 447 -18.70 -22.05 -17.53
C PRO A 447 -19.55 -20.78 -17.52
N VAL A 448 -20.85 -20.97 -17.33
CA VAL A 448 -21.83 -19.89 -17.28
C VAL A 448 -21.41 -18.94 -16.17
N ASP A 449 -21.07 -17.70 -16.52
CA ASP A 449 -20.82 -16.62 -15.56
C ASP A 449 -22.11 -16.36 -14.79
N ILE A 450 -22.30 -17.06 -13.68
CA ILE A 450 -23.39 -16.80 -12.75
C ILE A 450 -23.10 -15.41 -12.16
N PRO A 451 -23.99 -14.42 -12.37
CA PRO A 451 -23.77 -13.10 -11.80
C PRO A 451 -23.75 -13.22 -10.27
N VAL A 452 -22.60 -12.90 -9.67
CA VAL A 452 -22.35 -12.92 -8.21
C VAL A 452 -23.25 -11.95 -7.44
N VAL A 453 -23.98 -11.10 -8.16
CA VAL A 453 -24.96 -10.15 -7.63
C VAL A 453 -26.28 -10.31 -8.37
N SER A 454 -27.32 -10.70 -7.65
CA SER A 454 -28.71 -10.53 -8.08
C SER A 454 -29.35 -9.42 -7.26
N VAL A 455 -29.96 -8.44 -7.94
CA VAL A 455 -30.78 -7.41 -7.28
C VAL A 455 -32.19 -7.97 -7.10
N ASP A 456 -32.76 -7.90 -5.89
CA ASP A 456 -34.15 -8.32 -5.66
C ASP A 456 -35.08 -7.49 -6.58
N PRO A 457 -35.91 -8.13 -7.42
CA PRO A 457 -36.79 -7.43 -8.36
C PRO A 457 -37.78 -6.47 -7.68
N ARG A 458 -38.05 -6.61 -6.38
CA ARG A 458 -38.88 -5.67 -5.59
C ARG A 458 -38.21 -4.30 -5.39
N CYS A 459 -36.88 -4.25 -5.43
CA CYS A 459 -36.11 -3.02 -5.26
C CYS A 459 -36.14 -2.08 -6.48
N HIS A 460 -36.59 -2.57 -7.64
CA HIS A 460 -36.70 -1.76 -8.86
C HIS A 460 -37.92 -0.82 -8.87
N SER A 461 -38.94 -1.08 -8.04
CA SER A 461 -40.25 -0.44 -8.17
C SER A 461 -40.40 0.89 -7.44
N CYS A 462 -39.49 1.23 -6.50
CA CYS A 462 -39.70 2.36 -5.57
C CYS A 462 -38.79 3.58 -5.76
N SER A 463 -37.68 3.51 -6.52
CA SER A 463 -36.63 4.53 -6.40
C SER A 463 -36.75 5.76 -7.30
N GLY A 464 -37.44 5.72 -8.46
CA GLY A 464 -37.87 6.87 -9.29
C GLY A 464 -36.87 7.98 -9.69
N GLN A 465 -35.66 8.03 -9.14
CA GLN A 465 -34.71 9.13 -9.24
C GLN A 465 -33.25 8.64 -9.29
N ALA A 466 -32.51 9.32 -10.18
CA ALA A 466 -31.06 9.45 -10.33
C ALA A 466 -30.20 8.19 -10.14
N GLN A 467 -29.45 7.83 -11.19
CA GLN A 467 -28.52 6.69 -11.22
C GLN A 467 -27.53 6.64 -10.03
N ALA A 468 -27.26 7.75 -9.36
CA ALA A 468 -26.47 7.81 -8.13
C ALA A 468 -27.15 7.12 -6.93
N VAL A 469 -28.46 7.29 -6.76
CA VAL A 469 -29.23 6.62 -5.71
C VAL A 469 -29.33 5.13 -6.03
N LEU A 470 -29.49 4.76 -7.31
CA LEU A 470 -29.41 3.37 -7.77
C LEU A 470 -28.02 2.74 -7.54
N ALA A 471 -26.93 3.50 -7.63
CA ALA A 471 -25.59 3.02 -7.30
C ALA A 471 -25.41 2.83 -5.78
N GLY A 472 -25.88 3.79 -4.97
CA GLY A 472 -25.90 3.67 -3.50
C GLY A 472 -26.81 2.56 -3.00
N PHE A 473 -27.97 2.36 -3.63
CA PHE A 473 -28.93 1.31 -3.31
C PHE A 473 -28.45 -0.05 -3.80
N LYS A 474 -27.76 -0.12 -4.96
CA LYS A 474 -27.02 -1.31 -5.37
C LYS A 474 -26.04 -1.70 -4.27
N MET A 475 -25.23 -0.77 -3.76
CA MET A 475 -24.28 -1.05 -2.66
C MET A 475 -24.95 -1.51 -1.36
N ALA A 476 -26.13 -0.98 -1.03
CA ALA A 476 -26.84 -1.32 0.21
C ALA A 476 -27.64 -2.64 0.13
N CYS A 477 -28.00 -3.11 -1.06
CA CYS A 477 -28.84 -4.29 -1.28
C CYS A 477 -28.12 -5.45 -2.00
N LEU A 478 -26.77 -5.48 -1.97
CA LEU A 478 -26.03 -6.65 -2.44
C LEU A 478 -26.17 -7.78 -1.42
N GLU A 479 -27.05 -8.74 -1.68
CA GLU A 479 -26.97 -10.04 -1.05
C GLU A 479 -25.71 -10.73 -1.58
N TYR A 480 -24.72 -10.94 -0.72
CA TYR A 480 -23.50 -11.65 -1.08
C TYR A 480 -23.83 -13.13 -1.33
N ALA A 481 -23.83 -13.53 -2.60
CA ALA A 481 -23.96 -14.92 -3.01
C ALA A 481 -22.55 -15.49 -3.31
N PRO A 482 -21.88 -16.15 -2.35
CA PRO A 482 -20.53 -16.65 -2.56
C PRO A 482 -20.49 -17.68 -3.70
N GLY A 483 -19.47 -17.57 -4.56
CA GLY A 483 -19.26 -18.54 -5.63
C GLY A 483 -18.84 -19.93 -5.10
N PRO A 484 -18.95 -20.97 -5.94
CA PRO A 484 -18.41 -22.29 -5.60
C PRO A 484 -16.88 -22.24 -5.49
N VAL A 485 -16.32 -22.95 -4.51
CA VAL A 485 -14.88 -22.93 -4.20
C VAL A 485 -14.22 -24.19 -4.77
N ASN A 486 -13.10 -24.02 -5.49
CA ASN A 486 -12.30 -25.13 -5.98
C ASN A 486 -11.29 -25.59 -4.92
N PHE A 487 -11.47 -26.80 -4.38
CA PHE A 487 -10.56 -27.38 -3.40
C PHE A 487 -10.24 -28.83 -3.79
N ALA A 488 -8.94 -29.19 -3.83
CA ALA A 488 -8.48 -30.53 -4.20
C ALA A 488 -9.11 -31.08 -5.50
N HIS A 489 -9.16 -30.26 -6.55
CA HIS A 489 -9.77 -30.57 -7.86
C HIS A 489 -11.28 -30.86 -7.87
N LYS A 490 -11.99 -30.53 -6.79
CA LYS A 490 -13.46 -30.61 -6.71
C LYS A 490 -14.05 -29.24 -6.37
N THR A 491 -15.25 -28.98 -6.87
CA THR A 491 -16.05 -27.81 -6.54
C THR A 491 -16.89 -28.08 -5.30
N TYR A 492 -16.79 -27.21 -4.30
CA TYR A 492 -17.55 -27.29 -3.07
C TYR A 492 -18.38 -26.02 -2.88
N SER A 493 -19.54 -26.15 -2.21
CA SER A 493 -20.22 -24.97 -1.68
C SER A 493 -19.44 -24.43 -0.47
N ARG A 494 -19.49 -23.11 -0.23
CA ARG A 494 -18.82 -22.47 0.91
C ARG A 494 -19.10 -23.20 2.24
N ASN A 495 -20.38 -23.46 2.52
CA ASN A 495 -20.81 -24.14 3.74
C ASN A 495 -20.23 -25.56 3.84
N SER A 496 -20.24 -26.32 2.74
CA SER A 496 -19.66 -27.67 2.75
C SER A 496 -18.16 -27.67 3.01
N LEU A 497 -17.43 -26.67 2.52
CA LEU A 497 -15.98 -26.55 2.75
C LEU A 497 -15.67 -26.07 4.18
N GLN A 498 -16.51 -25.21 4.75
CA GLN A 498 -16.44 -24.84 6.17
C GLN A 498 -16.69 -26.04 7.09
N GLU A 499 -17.69 -26.87 6.77
CA GLU A 499 -17.93 -28.13 7.50
C GLU A 499 -16.72 -29.09 7.41
N ILE A 500 -16.11 -29.23 6.22
CA ILE A 500 -14.91 -30.05 6.05
C ILE A 500 -13.76 -29.51 6.91
N ARG A 501 -13.53 -28.19 6.89
CA ARG A 501 -12.51 -27.54 7.73
C ARG A 501 -12.77 -27.82 9.21
N GLN A 502 -14.00 -27.65 9.68
CA GLN A 502 -14.37 -27.90 11.07
C GLN A 502 -14.12 -29.36 11.46
N ARG A 503 -14.54 -30.32 10.63
CA ARG A 503 -14.27 -31.75 10.87
C ARG A 503 -12.78 -32.07 10.93
N LEU A 504 -11.95 -31.45 10.08
CA LEU A 504 -10.49 -31.63 10.11
C LEU A 504 -9.87 -31.08 11.40
N LEU A 505 -10.34 -29.92 11.88
CA LEU A 505 -9.87 -29.35 13.14
C LEU A 505 -10.28 -30.21 14.34
N GLU A 506 -11.52 -30.69 14.37
CA GLU A 506 -12.01 -31.62 15.39
C GLU A 506 -11.20 -32.92 15.40
N GLN A 507 -10.90 -33.49 14.22
CA GLN A 507 -10.05 -34.66 14.08
C GLN A 507 -8.62 -34.42 14.57
N ALA A 508 -8.01 -33.27 14.23
CA ALA A 508 -6.67 -32.93 14.70
C ALA A 508 -6.63 -32.76 16.22
N CYS A 509 -7.63 -32.10 16.81
CA CYS A 509 -7.78 -31.98 18.26
C CYS A 509 -7.98 -33.33 18.94
N GLU A 510 -8.84 -34.20 18.40
CA GLU A 510 -9.10 -35.53 18.95
C GLU A 510 -7.85 -36.42 18.87
N GLN A 511 -7.10 -36.38 17.75
CA GLN A 511 -5.83 -37.10 17.62
C GLN A 511 -4.81 -36.59 18.64
N LEU A 512 -4.67 -35.28 18.79
CA LEU A 512 -3.73 -34.68 19.75
C LEU A 512 -4.08 -35.05 21.20
N GLN A 513 -5.38 -35.11 21.54
CA GLN A 513 -5.83 -35.52 22.88
C GLN A 513 -5.65 -37.01 23.16
N LYS A 514 -5.87 -37.87 22.15
CA LYS A 514 -5.69 -39.32 22.28
C LYS A 514 -4.22 -39.72 22.43
N GLY A 515 -3.31 -38.89 21.94
CA GLY A 515 -1.87 -39.17 21.95
C GLY A 515 -1.47 -40.29 20.98
N PRO A 516 -0.18 -40.67 20.93
CA PRO A 516 0.29 -41.75 20.08
C PRO A 516 -0.38 -43.06 20.50
N ASN A 517 -1.25 -43.61 19.64
CA ASN A 517 -1.86 -44.90 19.88
C ASN A 517 -0.74 -45.94 20.07
N PRO A 518 -0.69 -46.65 21.20
CA PRO A 518 0.26 -47.74 21.34
C PRO A 518 -0.06 -48.73 20.23
N ILE A 519 0.88 -48.94 19.31
CA ILE A 519 0.76 -49.95 18.26
C ILE A 519 0.53 -51.26 19.01
N LYS A 520 -0.72 -51.73 19.01
CA LYS A 520 -1.02 -53.08 19.45
C LYS A 520 -0.30 -53.96 18.45
N ASN A 521 0.82 -54.52 18.89
CA ASN A 521 1.52 -55.57 18.16
C ASN A 521 0.58 -56.77 18.11
N ASP A 522 -0.34 -56.79 17.15
CA ASP A 522 -1.21 -57.93 16.81
C ASP A 522 -0.35 -59.04 16.19
N LYS A 523 0.57 -59.59 16.99
CA LYS A 523 1.41 -60.73 16.61
C LYS A 523 0.85 -62.08 17.04
N ASN A 524 -0.31 -62.14 17.70
CA ASN A 524 -0.96 -63.40 18.03
C ASN A 524 -2.47 -63.28 17.87
N ASP A 525 -2.99 -63.64 16.69
CA ASP A 525 -4.18 -64.51 16.58
C ASP A 525 -4.35 -64.95 15.12
N LYS A 526 -3.63 -66.02 14.77
CA LYS A 526 -4.03 -66.91 13.69
C LYS A 526 -5.11 -67.84 14.26
N ASN A 527 -6.37 -67.45 14.14
CA ASN A 527 -7.57 -68.30 14.05
C ASN A 527 -8.78 -67.41 14.32
N ASP A 528 -9.57 -67.05 13.31
CA ASP A 528 -10.72 -67.80 12.85
C ASP A 528 -11.44 -67.04 11.72
N LYS A 529 -12.27 -67.75 11.00
CA LYS A 529 -12.89 -67.39 9.72
C LYS A 529 -14.04 -66.38 9.84
N ASP A 530 -14.29 -65.76 8.70
CA ASP A 530 -15.57 -65.18 8.25
C ASP A 530 -16.13 -63.96 9.00
N LEU A 531 -15.84 -62.76 8.47
CA LEU A 531 -16.92 -61.79 8.23
C LEU A 531 -16.54 -60.74 7.17
N ARG A 532 -17.20 -60.82 6.01
CA ARG A 532 -17.25 -59.77 4.99
C ARG A 532 -18.03 -58.57 5.52
N VAL A 533 -17.42 -57.39 5.56
CA VAL A 533 -18.16 -56.12 5.44
C VAL A 533 -17.37 -55.17 4.53
N HIS A 534 -18.04 -54.70 3.49
CA HIS A 534 -17.56 -53.75 2.51
C HIS A 534 -17.36 -52.36 3.11
N THR A 535 -16.14 -51.82 3.02
CA THR A 535 -15.91 -50.37 2.90
C THR A 535 -14.86 -50.12 1.81
N ALA A 536 -15.30 -49.44 0.76
CA ALA A 536 -14.46 -49.08 -0.37
C ALA A 536 -13.47 -47.98 0.05
N SER A 537 -12.19 -48.34 0.16
CA SER A 537 -11.07 -47.42 0.30
C SER A 537 -10.44 -47.21 -1.07
N THR A 538 -10.64 -46.02 -1.63
CA THR A 538 -10.01 -45.57 -2.88
C THR A 538 -8.63 -44.99 -2.54
N THR A 539 -7.60 -45.82 -2.54
CA THR A 539 -6.21 -45.39 -2.47
C THR A 539 -5.75 -44.94 -3.86
N ALA A 540 -5.62 -43.63 -4.06
CA ALA A 540 -4.92 -43.06 -5.22
C ALA A 540 -3.49 -42.70 -4.82
N THR A 541 -2.53 -43.46 -5.34
CA THR A 541 -1.09 -43.20 -5.30
C THR A 541 -0.72 -42.13 -6.34
N ILE A 542 -0.20 -40.97 -5.94
CA ILE A 542 0.36 -39.95 -6.85
C ILE A 542 1.64 -39.34 -6.21
N PRO A 543 2.70 -39.04 -6.99
CA PRO A 543 4.09 -39.09 -6.55
C PRO A 543 4.61 -37.78 -5.92
N ALA A 544 5.69 -37.94 -5.17
CA ALA A 544 6.45 -36.88 -4.54
C ALA A 544 7.13 -35.96 -5.57
N GLY A 545 7.00 -34.65 -5.37
CA GLY A 545 7.82 -33.65 -6.05
C GLY A 545 7.11 -32.32 -6.20
N CYS A 546 7.32 -31.40 -5.25
CA CYS A 546 7.47 -29.95 -5.44
C CYS A 546 7.50 -29.25 -4.08
N LEU A 547 8.72 -28.96 -3.60
CA LEU A 547 8.97 -27.98 -2.53
C LEU A 547 8.89 -26.59 -3.16
N PHE A 548 7.94 -25.78 -2.73
CA PHE A 548 7.93 -24.34 -2.95
C PHE A 548 7.83 -23.66 -1.59
N GLU A 549 8.82 -22.84 -1.29
CA GLU A 549 9.06 -22.19 -0.01
C GLU A 549 8.45 -20.79 -0.06
N SER A 550 7.40 -20.53 0.73
CA SER A 550 6.83 -19.19 0.89
C SER A 550 6.70 -18.86 2.37
N GLN A 551 7.51 -17.90 2.81
CA GLN A 551 7.49 -17.29 4.14
C GLN A 551 6.21 -16.47 4.33
N SER A 552 5.47 -16.71 5.42
CA SER A 552 4.39 -15.85 5.89
C SER A 552 4.60 -15.49 7.36
N ARG A 553 4.79 -14.20 7.64
CA ARG A 553 4.80 -13.59 8.97
C ARG A 553 3.35 -13.47 9.49
N ALA A 554 3.11 -13.95 10.70
CA ALA A 554 1.88 -13.68 11.46
C ALA A 554 2.06 -12.43 12.32
N SER A 555 1.10 -11.50 12.28
CA SER A 555 0.94 -10.45 13.31
C SER A 555 -0.31 -10.76 14.12
N SER A 556 -0.19 -10.68 15.45
CA SER A 556 -1.32 -10.77 16.37
C SER A 556 -1.48 -9.44 17.08
N CYS A 557 -2.72 -8.94 17.08
CA CYS A 557 -3.12 -7.71 17.74
C CYS A 557 -3.70 -8.05 19.11
N GLY A 558 -3.15 -7.46 20.18
CA GLY A 558 -3.73 -7.49 21.52
C GLY A 558 -3.56 -6.12 22.17
N ARG A 559 -4.66 -5.34 22.22
CA ARG A 559 -4.84 -4.13 23.04
C ARG A 559 -5.11 -4.54 24.51
N PRO A 560 -4.83 -3.69 25.51
CA PRO A 560 -5.81 -2.70 25.93
C PRO A 560 -5.26 -1.33 26.37
N CYS A 561 -6.20 -0.39 26.46
CA CYS A 561 -6.09 1.03 26.75
C CYS A 561 -5.76 1.33 28.22
N THR A 562 -5.02 2.41 28.48
CA THR A 562 -5.24 3.28 29.64
C THR A 562 -4.97 4.75 29.29
N VAL A 563 -5.79 5.59 29.91
CA VAL A 563 -5.91 7.04 29.83
C VAL A 563 -4.75 7.69 30.59
N ASP A 564 -4.20 8.81 30.10
CA ASP A 564 -3.91 9.94 30.98
C ASP A 564 -3.78 11.28 30.23
N SER A 565 -4.21 12.32 30.95
CA SER A 565 -4.36 13.71 30.54
C SER A 565 -3.05 14.50 30.68
N VAL A 566 -3.13 15.83 30.45
CA VAL A 566 -2.12 16.89 30.75
C VAL A 566 -1.19 17.17 29.53
N ASP A 567 -0.98 18.38 28.99
CA ASP A 567 -1.29 19.75 29.38
C ASP A 567 -1.40 20.70 28.17
N ARG A 568 -2.16 21.78 28.36
CA ARG A 568 -2.22 22.97 27.49
C ARG A 568 -0.99 23.85 27.69
N VAL A 569 -0.28 24.20 26.63
CA VAL A 569 0.49 25.46 26.57
C VAL A 569 0.26 26.10 25.21
N GLY A 570 -0.29 27.31 25.24
CA GLY A 570 -0.57 28.12 24.06
C GLY A 570 0.71 28.72 23.48
N PHE A 571 0.73 28.91 22.16
CA PHE A 571 1.65 29.85 21.56
C PHE A 571 1.05 30.53 20.31
N ILE A 572 1.23 31.84 20.35
CA ILE A 572 0.73 32.98 19.58
C ILE A 572 0.88 32.90 18.05
N ASP A 573 -0.12 33.49 17.39
CA ASP A 573 -0.25 33.84 15.97
C ASP A 573 1.01 34.41 15.30
N ARG A 574 1.22 34.01 14.03
CA ARG A 574 1.74 34.92 13.00
C ARG A 574 1.17 34.58 11.63
N VAL A 575 0.20 35.41 11.25
CA VAL A 575 -0.41 35.52 9.92
C VAL A 575 0.64 36.05 8.93
N GLY A 576 0.82 35.33 7.82
CA GLY A 576 1.62 35.75 6.67
C GLY A 576 0.97 35.22 5.40
N THR A 577 -0.08 35.89 4.95
CA THR A 577 -0.76 35.63 3.67
C THR A 577 0.10 36.15 2.52
N ALA A 578 0.60 35.25 1.66
CA ALA A 578 1.09 35.59 0.33
C ALA A 578 0.40 34.65 -0.67
N ASN A 579 -0.51 35.22 -1.44
CA ASN A 579 -1.19 34.58 -2.56
C ASN A 579 -0.18 34.33 -3.69
N SER A 580 -0.12 33.10 -4.22
CA SER A 580 0.44 32.83 -5.53
C SER A 580 -0.53 31.98 -6.36
N SER A 581 -0.64 32.42 -7.60
CA SER A 581 -1.62 32.16 -8.63
C SER A 581 -1.40 30.83 -9.33
N ALA A 582 -2.50 30.12 -9.55
CA ALA A 582 -2.56 28.89 -10.32
C ALA A 582 -2.42 29.13 -11.83
N SER A 583 -1.75 28.17 -12.46
CA SER A 583 -1.54 27.98 -13.88
C SER A 583 -2.83 27.66 -14.64
N CYS A 584 -2.97 28.23 -15.85
CA CYS A 584 -4.02 27.88 -16.81
C CYS A 584 -3.50 26.86 -17.85
N PRO A 585 -4.38 25.99 -18.41
CA PRO A 585 -4.00 25.00 -19.39
C PRO A 585 -3.85 25.61 -20.80
N SER A 586 -2.81 25.12 -21.50
CA SER A 586 -2.46 25.41 -22.89
C SER A 586 -3.63 25.18 -23.86
N VAL A 587 -4.08 26.25 -24.52
CA VAL A 587 -4.91 26.18 -25.73
C VAL A 587 -3.98 26.13 -26.94
N ARG A 588 -4.02 25.01 -27.68
CA ARG A 588 -3.31 24.84 -28.96
C ARG A 588 -4.03 25.64 -30.04
N MET A 589 -3.42 26.73 -30.51
CA MET A 589 -3.86 27.45 -31.71
C MET A 589 -3.52 26.66 -32.99
N PRO A 590 -4.40 26.64 -34.01
CA PRO A 590 -4.08 26.12 -35.33
C PRO A 590 -3.05 27.02 -36.05
N PRO A 591 -2.21 26.47 -36.95
CA PRO A 591 -1.20 27.23 -37.66
C PRO A 591 -1.84 28.23 -38.63
N LEU A 592 -1.37 29.48 -38.59
CA LEU A 592 -1.77 30.52 -39.54
C LEU A 592 -1.19 30.21 -40.94
N PRO A 593 -1.93 30.51 -42.03
CA PRO A 593 -1.43 30.38 -43.38
C PRO A 593 -0.28 31.37 -43.63
N ALA A 594 0.78 30.87 -44.25
CA ALA A 594 1.95 31.66 -44.62
C ALA A 594 1.55 32.84 -45.53
N ARG A 595 1.99 34.05 -45.16
CA ARG A 595 1.85 35.23 -46.03
C ARG A 595 2.72 35.06 -47.30
N PRO A 596 2.22 35.45 -48.48
CA PRO A 596 3.03 35.50 -49.67
C PRO A 596 4.04 36.64 -49.55
N VAL A 597 5.32 36.31 -49.74
CA VAL A 597 6.40 37.27 -49.92
C VAL A 597 6.20 37.91 -51.29
N TYR A 598 5.75 39.16 -51.32
CA TYR A 598 5.83 39.99 -52.52
C TYR A 598 7.29 40.41 -52.71
N SER A 599 8.01 39.73 -53.60
CA SER A 599 9.25 40.24 -54.16
C SER A 599 8.91 41.29 -55.22
N GLY A 600 9.05 42.57 -54.86
CA GLY A 600 9.02 43.67 -55.82
C GLY A 600 10.26 43.64 -56.70
N ARG A 601 10.04 43.68 -58.01
CA ARG A 601 11.00 44.13 -59.03
C ARG A 601 10.79 45.62 -59.26
#